data_AF-A0A927RJC6-F1
#
_entry.id   AF-A0A927RJC6-F1
#
_cell.length_a   1.000
_cell.length_b   1.000
_cell.length_c   1.000
_cell.angle_alpha   90.00
_cell.angle_beta   90.00
_cell.angle_gamma   90.00
#
_symmetry.space_group_name_H-M   'P 1'
#
loop_
_entity.id
_entity.type
_entity.pdbx_description
1 polymer ?
#
loop_
_entity_poly.entity_id
_entity_poly.type
_entity_poly.pdbx_seq_one_letter_code
_entity_poly.pdbx_strand_id
1 'polypeptide(L)'
;FRGWMFFISLIYYSGFIYVLKRFSDLPIIAIWGLTCLSYVFFSMTGIRQTMALGLTFFAFIKAYDRKLIPFLIFVFLASLFHSSAWIFLLAYFLIHQKIGFLQIGLVIVAMVVALLFPGVVTRLIEELAWNESLAAYADNAGLSMFGYIVQFALALGTILIAHKYCLEDKQGIALLNMVVLGLVFQSFVIRVDSMFRLSMYFSVYGVVLVGNAIKRQTETTSYMIAYAIVSAAFLAYMLYAGSYTYFSMFGGI
;
A
#
# COMPACT_ATOMS: atom_id res chain seq x y z
N PHE A 1 24.20 -1.41 -14.78
CA PHE A 1 22.72 -1.40 -14.85
C PHE A 1 22.08 -2.68 -14.30
N ARG A 2 22.34 -3.88 -14.85
CA ARG A 2 21.71 -5.15 -14.39
C ARG A 2 21.96 -5.50 -12.92
N GLY A 3 23.18 -5.33 -12.43
CA GLY A 3 23.51 -5.58 -11.01
C GLY A 3 22.79 -4.64 -10.03
N TRP A 4 22.50 -3.41 -10.45
CA TRP A 4 21.76 -2.44 -9.64
C TRP A 4 20.30 -2.84 -9.46
N MET A 5 19.64 -3.29 -10.53
CA MET A 5 18.26 -3.79 -10.47
C MET A 5 18.15 -5.06 -9.62
N PHE A 6 19.14 -5.96 -9.72
CA PHE A 6 19.23 -7.13 -8.86
C PHE A 6 19.33 -6.75 -7.38
N PHE A 7 20.20 -5.80 -7.04
CA PHE A 7 20.37 -5.33 -5.66
C PHE A 7 19.09 -4.73 -5.07
N ILE A 8 18.39 -3.88 -5.83
CA ILE A 8 17.11 -3.30 -5.40
C ILE A 8 16.04 -4.37 -5.21
N SER A 9 15.94 -5.30 -6.15
CA SER A 9 14.99 -6.42 -6.05
C SER A 9 15.28 -7.26 -4.82
N LEU A 10 16.56 -7.52 -4.53
CA LEU A 10 16.98 -8.27 -3.34
C LEU A 10 16.52 -7.57 -2.06
N ILE A 11 16.75 -6.26 -1.92
CA ILE A 11 16.31 -5.47 -0.75
C ILE A 11 14.78 -5.50 -0.63
N TYR A 12 14.07 -5.25 -1.73
CA TYR A 12 12.61 -5.20 -1.77
C TYR A 12 11.97 -6.52 -1.37
N TYR A 13 12.34 -7.61 -2.04
CA TYR A 13 11.77 -8.93 -1.77
C TYR A 13 12.23 -9.49 -0.42
N SER A 14 13.49 -9.27 0.00
CA SER A 14 13.93 -9.72 1.33
C SER A 14 13.19 -9.00 2.46
N GLY A 15 12.97 -7.69 2.31
CA GLY A 15 12.15 -6.90 3.25
C GLY A 15 10.72 -7.41 3.31
N PHE A 16 10.08 -7.63 2.15
CA PHE A 16 8.72 -8.15 2.10
C PHE A 16 8.60 -9.56 2.67
N ILE A 17 9.53 -10.47 2.33
CA ILE A 17 9.60 -11.82 2.90
C ILE A 17 9.77 -11.76 4.43
N TYR A 18 10.53 -10.80 4.95
CA TYR A 18 10.69 -10.64 6.39
C TYR A 18 9.38 -10.22 7.08
N VAL A 19 8.57 -9.38 6.43
CA VAL A 19 7.20 -9.08 6.86
C VAL A 19 6.33 -10.34 6.81
N LEU A 20 6.33 -11.08 5.69
CA LEU A 20 5.52 -12.29 5.54
C LEU A 20 5.82 -13.33 6.62
N LYS A 21 7.11 -13.63 6.86
CA LYS A 21 7.51 -14.61 7.87
C LYS A 21 7.02 -14.29 9.28
N ARG A 22 6.80 -13.01 9.59
CA ARG A 22 6.45 -12.55 10.92
C ARG A 22 4.96 -12.24 11.10
N PHE A 23 4.28 -11.81 10.04
CA PHE A 23 2.92 -11.27 10.10
C PHE A 23 1.90 -12.04 9.25
N SER A 24 2.31 -13.00 8.41
CA SER A 24 1.40 -13.66 7.46
C SER A 24 1.08 -15.10 7.87
N ASP A 25 -0.20 -15.37 8.10
CA ASP A 25 -0.74 -16.72 8.33
C ASP A 25 -1.00 -17.48 7.01
N LEU A 26 -1.15 -16.74 5.90
CA LEU A 26 -1.40 -17.31 4.56
C LEU A 26 -0.52 -16.63 3.49
N PRO A 27 0.81 -16.89 3.46
CA PRO A 27 1.76 -16.19 2.59
C PRO A 27 1.46 -16.27 1.09
N ILE A 28 0.82 -17.35 0.63
CA ILE A 28 0.48 -17.54 -0.79
C ILE A 28 -0.48 -16.46 -1.28
N ILE A 29 -1.50 -16.10 -0.48
CA ILE A 29 -2.43 -15.02 -0.85
C ILE A 29 -1.72 -13.67 -0.86
N ALA A 30 -0.81 -13.43 0.07
CA ALA A 30 -0.05 -12.18 0.11
C ALA A 30 0.86 -12.03 -1.12
N ILE A 31 1.52 -13.10 -1.56
CA ILE A 31 2.35 -13.13 -2.77
C ILE A 31 1.49 -12.99 -4.04
N TRP A 32 0.31 -13.64 -4.06
CA TRP A 32 -0.65 -13.49 -5.15
C TRP A 32 -1.13 -12.05 -5.26
N GLY A 33 -1.51 -11.43 -4.15
CA GLY A 33 -1.89 -10.01 -4.09
C GLY A 33 -0.75 -9.07 -4.50
N LEU A 34 0.50 -9.35 -4.10
CA LEU A 34 1.66 -8.56 -4.52
C LEU A 34 1.82 -8.56 -6.05
N THR A 35 1.59 -9.71 -6.68
CA THR A 35 1.65 -9.86 -8.14
C THR A 35 0.49 -9.15 -8.82
N CYS A 36 -0.74 -9.46 -8.40
CA CYS A 36 -1.94 -8.97 -9.06
C CYS A 36 -2.15 -7.47 -8.88
N LEU A 37 -1.87 -6.91 -7.71
CA LEU A 37 -2.06 -5.48 -7.42
C LEU A 37 -0.94 -4.58 -7.98
N SER A 38 -0.23 -5.07 -8.99
CA SER A 38 0.83 -4.35 -9.72
C SER A 38 2.05 -3.95 -8.89
N TYR A 39 2.23 -4.44 -7.65
CA TYR A 39 3.45 -4.14 -6.88
C TYR A 39 4.71 -4.75 -7.52
N VAL A 40 4.60 -5.92 -8.15
CA VAL A 40 5.69 -6.51 -8.94
C VAL A 40 6.00 -5.66 -10.17
N PHE A 41 4.99 -5.21 -10.91
CA PHE A 41 5.18 -4.32 -12.06
C PHE A 41 5.80 -2.98 -11.64
N PHE A 42 5.30 -2.39 -10.55
CA PHE A 42 5.85 -1.17 -9.96
C PHE A 42 7.30 -1.35 -9.54
N SER A 43 7.68 -2.53 -9.02
CA SER A 43 9.05 -2.81 -8.63
C SER A 43 10.06 -2.63 -9.78
N MET A 44 9.61 -2.83 -11.03
CA MET A 44 10.41 -2.74 -12.25
C MET A 44 10.40 -1.33 -12.87
N THR A 45 9.33 -0.55 -12.68
CA THR A 45 9.18 0.79 -13.27
C THR A 45 9.59 1.92 -12.32
N GLY A 46 9.35 1.76 -11.02
CA GLY A 46 9.60 2.74 -9.97
C GLY A 46 10.89 2.49 -9.18
N ILE A 47 11.99 2.11 -9.84
CA ILE A 47 13.19 1.50 -9.24
C ILE A 47 13.72 2.23 -7.97
N ARG A 48 13.80 3.57 -7.98
CA ARG A 48 14.23 4.36 -6.79
C ARG A 48 13.25 4.21 -5.61
N GLN A 49 11.96 4.29 -5.91
CA GLN A 49 10.90 4.14 -4.91
C GLN A 49 10.78 2.69 -4.43
N THR A 50 11.02 1.70 -5.29
CA THR A 50 11.09 0.28 -4.92
C THR A 50 12.15 0.02 -3.86
N MET A 51 13.33 0.63 -4.01
CA MET A 51 14.40 0.54 -3.01
C MET A 51 13.95 1.12 -1.67
N ALA A 52 13.35 2.31 -1.69
CA ALA A 52 12.80 2.95 -0.50
C ALA A 52 11.71 2.09 0.15
N LEU A 53 10.77 1.55 -0.62
CA LEU A 53 9.71 0.66 -0.16
C LEU A 53 10.29 -0.60 0.51
N GLY A 54 11.32 -1.21 -0.09
CA GLY A 54 12.06 -2.33 0.49
C GLY A 54 12.64 -2.03 1.87
N LEU A 55 13.27 -0.87 2.03
CA LEU A 55 13.79 -0.40 3.32
C LEU A 55 12.69 -0.12 4.34
N THR A 56 11.54 0.40 3.90
CA THR A 56 10.40 0.64 4.81
C THR A 56 9.79 -0.65 5.36
N PHE A 57 9.93 -1.80 4.69
CA PHE A 57 9.54 -3.08 5.29
C PHE A 57 10.37 -3.38 6.54
N PHE A 58 11.69 -3.16 6.50
CA PHE A 58 12.53 -3.31 7.69
C PHE A 58 12.17 -2.27 8.75
N ALA A 59 11.90 -1.02 8.35
CA ALA A 59 11.42 0.02 9.25
C ALA A 59 10.13 -0.40 9.97
N PHE A 60 9.14 -0.95 9.27
CA PHE A 60 7.89 -1.44 9.84
C PHE A 60 8.12 -2.46 10.96
N ILE A 61 9.02 -3.42 10.75
CA ILE A 61 9.37 -4.39 11.79
C ILE A 61 9.91 -3.68 13.05
N LYS A 62 10.78 -2.67 12.87
CA LYS A 62 11.35 -1.90 13.98
C LYS A 62 10.33 -0.99 14.66
N ALA A 63 9.41 -0.40 13.90
CA ALA A 63 8.28 0.35 14.43
C ALA A 63 7.39 -0.56 15.28
N TYR A 64 7.05 -1.75 14.78
CA TYR A 64 6.25 -2.73 15.51
C TYR A 64 6.93 -3.17 16.82
N ASP A 65 8.25 -3.34 16.80
CA ASP A 65 9.07 -3.66 17.97
C ASP A 65 9.28 -2.48 18.94
N ARG A 66 8.70 -1.30 18.66
CA ARG A 66 8.90 -0.05 19.42
C ARG A 66 10.38 0.37 19.50
N LYS A 67 11.17 0.03 18.48
CA LYS A 67 12.59 0.38 18.38
C LYS A 67 12.76 1.64 17.54
N LEU A 68 12.63 2.81 18.18
CA LEU A 68 12.68 4.12 17.52
C LEU A 68 13.97 4.33 16.73
N ILE A 69 15.14 4.12 17.34
CA ILE A 69 16.42 4.42 16.67
C ILE A 69 16.62 3.57 15.40
N PRO A 70 16.48 2.22 15.44
CA PRO A 70 16.52 1.42 14.23
C PRO A 70 15.46 1.78 13.19
N PHE A 71 14.25 2.15 13.62
CA PHE A 71 13.20 2.63 12.72
C PHE A 71 13.64 3.89 11.97
N LEU A 72 14.11 4.91 12.69
CA LEU A 72 14.56 6.17 12.11
C LEU A 72 15.73 5.97 11.14
N ILE A 73 16.66 5.07 11.46
CA ILE A 73 17.77 4.72 10.55
C ILE A 73 17.24 4.17 9.23
N PHE A 74 16.30 3.21 9.25
CA PHE A 74 15.75 2.66 8.02
C PHE A 74 14.95 3.69 7.21
N VAL A 75 14.16 4.55 7.86
CA VAL A 75 13.42 5.62 7.18
C VAL A 75 14.37 6.65 6.56
N PHE A 76 15.41 7.05 7.28
CA PHE A 76 16.45 7.94 6.75
C PHE A 76 17.14 7.31 5.53
N LEU A 77 17.59 6.05 5.63
CA LEU A 77 18.20 5.34 4.51
C LEU A 77 17.25 5.23 3.31
N ALA A 78 15.96 4.96 3.54
CA ALA A 78 14.94 4.94 2.50
C ALA A 78 14.80 6.31 1.81
N SER A 79 14.84 7.40 2.60
CA SER A 79 14.72 8.77 2.11
C SER A 79 15.87 9.20 1.19
N LEU A 80 17.05 8.60 1.34
CA LEU A 80 18.20 8.84 0.44
C LEU A 80 17.94 8.33 -0.98
N PHE A 81 17.06 7.33 -1.14
CA PHE A 81 16.66 6.82 -2.45
C PHE A 81 15.42 7.52 -3.00
N HIS A 82 14.48 7.87 -2.12
CA HIS A 82 13.25 8.54 -2.52
C HIS A 82 12.71 9.43 -1.38
N SER A 83 12.60 10.74 -1.61
CA SER A 83 12.20 11.72 -0.59
C SER A 83 10.86 11.40 0.07
N SER A 84 9.92 10.84 -0.70
CA SER A 84 8.60 10.47 -0.18
C SER A 84 8.63 9.42 0.95
N ALA A 85 9.73 8.68 1.16
CA ALA A 85 9.84 7.75 2.29
C ALA A 85 9.76 8.43 3.67
N TRP A 86 9.99 9.74 3.77
CA TRP A 86 9.77 10.49 5.01
C TRP A 86 8.34 10.39 5.55
N ILE A 87 7.35 10.19 4.67
CA ILE A 87 5.96 10.00 5.09
C ILE A 87 5.80 8.78 6.02
N PHE A 88 6.70 7.80 5.89
CA PHE A 88 6.67 6.57 6.67
C PHE A 88 6.93 6.81 8.16
N LEU A 89 7.43 7.99 8.57
CA LEU A 89 7.52 8.39 9.97
C LEU A 89 6.17 8.28 10.70
N LEU A 90 5.06 8.53 10.00
CA LEU A 90 3.71 8.41 10.54
C LEU A 90 3.40 6.99 11.05
N ALA A 91 4.00 5.96 10.44
CA ALA A 91 3.79 4.57 10.84
C ALA A 91 4.18 4.35 12.30
N TYR A 92 5.25 4.97 12.79
CA TYR A 92 5.73 4.74 14.16
C TYR A 92 4.71 5.13 15.23
N PHE A 93 4.01 6.24 15.03
CA PHE A 93 3.05 6.78 15.99
C PHE A 93 1.71 6.05 15.93
N LEU A 94 1.35 5.53 14.75
CA LEU A 94 0.03 4.99 14.48
C LEU A 94 -0.02 3.46 14.54
N ILE A 95 1.10 2.74 14.38
CA ILE A 95 1.12 1.28 14.23
C ILE A 95 0.47 0.51 15.40
N HIS A 96 0.53 1.01 16.63
CA HIS A 96 -0.08 0.35 17.80
C HIS A 96 -1.40 1.00 18.26
N GLN A 97 -1.93 1.97 17.52
CA GLN A 97 -3.16 2.65 17.93
C GLN A 97 -4.33 1.70 17.83
N LYS A 98 -5.18 1.67 18.86
CA LYS A 98 -6.42 0.90 18.81
C LYS A 98 -7.31 1.45 17.71
N ILE A 99 -7.88 0.55 16.92
CA ILE A 99 -8.80 0.93 15.85
C ILE A 99 -10.13 1.37 16.48
N GLY A 100 -10.57 2.56 16.12
CA GLY A 100 -11.84 3.12 16.54
C GLY A 100 -12.26 4.28 15.64
N PHE A 101 -13.09 5.17 16.18
CA PHE A 101 -13.63 6.31 15.44
C PHE A 101 -12.55 7.27 14.92
N LEU A 102 -11.36 7.30 15.53
CA LEU A 102 -10.25 8.14 15.08
C LEU A 102 -9.78 7.73 13.68
N GLN A 103 -9.55 6.44 13.43
CA GLN A 103 -9.08 5.93 12.13
C GLN A 103 -10.11 6.15 11.03
N ILE A 104 -11.39 5.92 11.34
CA ILE A 104 -12.49 6.20 10.42
C ILE A 104 -12.58 7.70 10.15
N GLY A 105 -12.49 8.53 11.20
CA GLY A 105 -12.46 9.98 11.09
C GLY A 105 -11.31 10.48 10.23
N LEU A 106 -10.10 9.91 10.35
CA LEU A 106 -8.96 10.26 9.51
C LEU A 106 -9.24 10.02 8.02
N VAL A 107 -9.82 8.87 7.67
CA VAL A 107 -10.19 8.57 6.28
C VAL A 107 -11.27 9.52 5.78
N ILE A 108 -12.33 9.74 6.58
CA ILE A 108 -13.42 10.66 6.21
C ILE A 108 -12.90 12.08 6.02
N VAL A 109 -12.09 12.59 6.95
CA VAL A 109 -11.49 13.93 6.86
C VAL A 109 -10.60 14.01 5.62
N ALA A 110 -9.78 13.00 5.33
CA ALA A 110 -8.94 12.98 4.12
C ALA A 110 -9.80 13.06 2.85
N MET A 111 -10.89 12.28 2.76
CA MET A 111 -11.82 12.33 1.64
C MET A 111 -12.51 13.70 1.51
N VAL A 112 -12.99 14.27 2.62
CA VAL A 112 -13.64 15.60 2.63
C VAL A 112 -12.67 16.68 2.20
N VAL A 113 -11.43 16.65 2.71
CA VAL A 113 -10.38 17.60 2.32
C VAL A 113 -10.04 17.46 0.84
N ALA A 114 -9.88 16.22 0.35
CA ALA A 114 -9.65 15.96 -1.06
C ALA A 114 -10.77 16.50 -1.94
N LEU A 115 -12.04 16.36 -1.54
CA LEU A 115 -13.19 16.79 -2.34
C LEU A 115 -13.44 18.30 -2.28
N LEU A 116 -13.43 18.89 -1.09
CA LEU A 116 -13.86 20.29 -0.89
C LEU A 116 -12.73 21.31 -1.01
N PHE A 117 -11.46 20.91 -0.82
CA PHE A 117 -10.31 21.83 -0.79
C PHE A 117 -9.21 21.43 -1.79
N PRO A 118 -9.51 21.28 -3.09
CA PRO A 118 -8.54 20.81 -4.08
C PRO A 118 -7.27 21.65 -4.12
N GLY A 119 -7.39 22.98 -4.08
CA GLY A 119 -6.23 23.88 -4.14
C GLY A 119 -5.33 23.86 -2.90
N VAL A 120 -5.80 23.36 -1.76
CA VAL A 120 -4.96 23.13 -0.57
C VAL A 120 -4.17 21.82 -0.75
N VAL A 121 -4.85 20.78 -1.22
CA VAL A 121 -4.24 19.46 -1.47
C VAL A 121 -3.14 19.56 -2.52
N THR A 122 -3.40 20.22 -3.65
CA THR A 122 -2.40 20.38 -4.71
C THR A 122 -1.16 21.11 -4.20
N ARG A 123 -1.32 22.23 -3.47
CA ARG A 123 -0.20 22.99 -2.91
C ARG A 123 0.60 22.22 -1.87
N LEU A 124 -0.07 21.55 -0.93
CA LEU A 124 0.60 20.72 0.07
C LEU A 124 1.43 19.60 -0.59
N ILE A 125 0.89 19.00 -1.64
CA ILE A 125 1.58 17.94 -2.37
C ILE A 125 2.75 18.50 -3.19
N GLU A 126 2.62 19.67 -3.82
CA GLU A 126 3.72 20.35 -4.52
C GLU A 126 4.89 20.63 -3.58
N GLU A 127 4.61 21.16 -2.38
CA GLU A 127 5.62 21.42 -1.36
C GLU A 127 6.30 20.13 -0.88
N LEU A 128 5.53 19.04 -0.71
CA LEU A 128 6.08 17.73 -0.30
C LEU A 128 6.80 16.99 -1.44
N ALA A 129 6.49 17.30 -2.70
CA ALA A 129 7.02 16.58 -3.87
C ALA A 129 8.48 16.92 -4.18
N TRP A 130 9.03 18.02 -3.62
CA TRP A 130 10.41 18.55 -3.60
C TRP A 130 11.28 18.48 -4.89
N ASN A 131 11.24 17.39 -5.66
CA ASN A 131 12.04 17.12 -6.86
C ASN A 131 11.27 16.41 -8.00
N GLU A 132 9.98 16.05 -7.86
CA GLU A 132 9.21 15.43 -8.95
C GLU A 132 8.12 16.37 -9.47
N SER A 133 8.16 16.68 -10.78
CA SER A 133 7.14 17.55 -11.37
C SER A 133 5.81 16.81 -11.45
N LEU A 134 4.75 17.42 -10.92
CA LEU A 134 3.38 16.92 -11.04
C LEU A 134 2.94 16.79 -12.51
N ALA A 135 3.53 17.62 -13.39
CA ALA A 135 3.28 17.61 -14.83
C ALA A 135 3.66 16.28 -15.51
N ALA A 136 4.68 15.56 -15.02
CA ALA A 136 5.06 14.25 -15.57
C ALA A 136 4.06 13.13 -15.25
N TYR A 137 3.10 13.39 -14.34
CA TYR A 137 2.14 12.41 -13.85
C TYR A 137 0.69 12.67 -14.24
N ALA A 138 0.38 13.83 -14.83
CA ALA A 138 -0.99 14.23 -15.18
C ALA A 138 -1.64 13.37 -16.28
N ASP A 139 -0.86 12.71 -17.13
CA ASP A 139 -1.35 11.98 -18.32
C ASP A 139 -1.97 10.60 -18.03
N ASN A 140 -1.96 10.12 -16.78
CA ASN A 140 -2.42 8.76 -16.41
C ASN A 140 -3.62 8.70 -15.47
N ALA A 141 -4.36 9.80 -15.29
CA ALA A 141 -5.42 9.96 -14.30
C ALA A 141 -6.60 8.95 -14.40
N GLY A 142 -6.84 8.37 -15.57
CA GLY A 142 -7.89 7.35 -15.75
C GLY A 142 -7.55 6.00 -15.11
N LEU A 143 -6.28 5.58 -15.20
CA LEU A 143 -5.77 4.33 -14.62
C LEU A 143 -5.69 4.40 -13.09
N SER A 144 -5.36 5.58 -12.55
CA SER A 144 -5.24 5.83 -11.11
C SER A 144 -6.59 5.78 -10.40
N MET A 145 -7.67 6.23 -11.04
CA MET A 145 -9.01 6.29 -10.42
C MET A 145 -9.68 4.91 -10.28
N PHE A 146 -9.57 4.02 -11.28
CA PHE A 146 -10.09 2.66 -11.12
C PHE A 146 -9.21 1.84 -10.16
N GLY A 147 -7.89 2.00 -10.23
CA GLY A 147 -6.97 1.42 -9.26
C GLY A 147 -7.24 1.90 -7.83
N TYR A 148 -7.62 3.17 -7.67
CA TYR A 148 -8.14 3.73 -6.44
C TYR A 148 -9.40 3.00 -5.98
N ILE A 149 -10.42 2.83 -6.82
CA ILE A 149 -11.68 2.18 -6.43
C ILE A 149 -11.43 0.73 -5.98
N VAL A 150 -10.62 -0.03 -6.72
CA VAL A 150 -10.36 -1.44 -6.37
C VAL A 150 -9.52 -1.56 -5.11
N GLN A 151 -8.46 -0.77 -4.95
CA GLN A 151 -7.67 -0.79 -3.70
C GLN A 151 -8.46 -0.26 -2.51
N PHE A 152 -9.31 0.75 -2.71
CA PHE A 152 -10.23 1.24 -1.69
C PHE A 152 -11.24 0.16 -1.29
N ALA A 153 -11.84 -0.54 -2.25
CA ALA A 153 -12.76 -1.64 -2.00
C ALA A 153 -12.07 -2.83 -1.30
N LEU A 154 -10.83 -3.16 -1.69
CA LEU A 154 -10.03 -4.20 -1.05
C LEU A 154 -9.64 -3.80 0.37
N ALA A 155 -9.20 -2.56 0.58
CA ALA A 155 -8.85 -2.05 1.89
C ALA A 155 -10.09 -1.95 2.80
N LEU A 156 -11.23 -1.48 2.28
CA LEU A 156 -12.50 -1.45 3.00
C LEU A 156 -13.01 -2.86 3.31
N GLY A 157 -13.02 -3.76 2.33
CA GLY A 157 -13.39 -5.17 2.54
C GLY A 157 -12.48 -5.86 3.55
N THR A 158 -11.18 -5.56 3.50
CA THR A 158 -10.22 -6.05 4.49
C THR A 158 -10.50 -5.46 5.86
N ILE A 159 -10.82 -4.17 6.00
CA ILE A 159 -11.22 -3.54 7.26
C ILE A 159 -12.50 -4.19 7.82
N LEU A 160 -13.51 -4.41 6.98
CA LEU A 160 -14.79 -5.00 7.41
C LEU A 160 -14.64 -6.45 7.88
N ILE A 161 -13.84 -7.26 7.18
CA ILE A 161 -13.56 -8.64 7.58
C ILE A 161 -12.61 -8.64 8.79
N ALA A 162 -11.55 -7.82 8.79
CA ALA A 162 -10.57 -7.75 9.87
C ALA A 162 -11.15 -7.15 11.15
N HIS A 163 -12.15 -6.26 11.10
CA HIS A 163 -12.81 -5.74 12.29
C HIS A 163 -13.42 -6.86 13.14
N LYS A 164 -13.93 -7.92 12.48
CA LYS A 164 -14.55 -9.05 13.18
C LYS A 164 -13.55 -10.01 13.84
N TYR A 165 -12.29 -10.05 13.37
CA TYR A 165 -11.34 -11.12 13.74
C TYR A 165 -9.93 -10.64 14.14
N CYS A 166 -9.56 -9.40 13.86
CA CYS A 166 -8.19 -8.86 14.01
C CYS A 166 -8.08 -7.75 15.05
N LEU A 167 -9.19 -7.26 15.62
CA LEU A 167 -9.16 -6.22 16.66
C LEU A 167 -8.53 -6.67 17.98
N GLU A 168 -8.40 -7.97 18.20
CA GLU A 168 -7.82 -8.53 19.43
C GLU A 168 -6.35 -8.91 19.27
N ASP A 169 -5.84 -8.98 18.03
CA ASP A 169 -4.47 -9.35 17.73
C ASP A 169 -3.61 -8.10 17.45
N LYS A 170 -2.50 -7.96 18.18
CA LYS A 170 -1.55 -6.86 18.02
C LYS A 170 -0.97 -6.77 16.61
N GLN A 171 -0.72 -7.92 15.96
CA GLN A 171 -0.19 -7.94 14.59
C GLN A 171 -1.27 -7.48 13.60
N GLY A 172 -2.49 -7.98 13.75
CA GLY A 172 -3.67 -7.52 13.00
C GLY A 172 -3.90 -6.01 13.12
N ILE A 173 -3.86 -5.46 14.34
CA ILE A 173 -3.98 -4.00 14.57
C ILE A 173 -2.87 -3.23 13.83
N ALA A 174 -1.63 -3.71 13.88
CA ALA A 174 -0.52 -3.06 13.19
C ALA A 174 -0.72 -3.02 11.67
N LEU A 175 -1.07 -4.15 11.06
CA LEU A 175 -1.36 -4.21 9.63
C LEU A 175 -2.56 -3.32 9.25
N LEU A 176 -3.60 -3.30 10.08
CA LEU A 176 -4.80 -2.50 9.86
C LEU A 176 -4.52 -0.99 9.93
N ASN A 177 -3.69 -0.53 10.88
CA ASN A 177 -3.25 0.87 10.93
C ASN A 177 -2.46 1.27 9.68
N MET A 178 -1.65 0.38 9.12
CA MET A 178 -0.98 0.62 7.84
C MET A 178 -2.00 0.73 6.70
N VAL A 179 -2.97 -0.18 6.61
CA VAL A 179 -4.02 -0.09 5.58
C VAL A 179 -4.82 1.22 5.68
N VAL A 180 -5.16 1.65 6.90
CA VAL A 180 -5.84 2.94 7.13
C VAL A 180 -4.99 4.11 6.64
N LEU A 181 -3.68 4.12 6.94
CA LEU A 181 -2.77 5.14 6.41
C LEU A 181 -2.72 5.12 4.88
N GLY A 182 -2.69 3.94 4.28
CA GLY A 182 -2.80 3.76 2.84
C GLY A 182 -4.06 4.41 2.28
N LEU A 183 -5.22 4.16 2.90
CA LEU A 183 -6.51 4.75 2.52
C LEU A 183 -6.54 6.28 2.65
N VAL A 184 -5.93 6.83 3.71
CA VAL A 184 -5.82 8.28 3.89
C VAL A 184 -5.08 8.90 2.70
N PHE A 185 -3.89 8.40 2.35
CA PHE A 185 -3.14 8.93 1.20
C PHE A 185 -3.85 8.66 -0.12
N GLN A 186 -4.45 7.50 -0.25
CA GLN A 186 -5.19 7.12 -1.43
C GLN A 186 -6.39 8.04 -1.70
N SER A 187 -7.04 8.57 -0.67
CA SER A 187 -8.16 9.52 -0.79
C SER A 187 -7.80 10.78 -1.59
N PHE A 188 -6.51 11.14 -1.66
CA PHE A 188 -6.03 12.28 -2.43
C PHE A 188 -5.71 11.97 -3.91
N VAL A 189 -5.81 10.70 -4.34
CA VAL A 189 -5.55 10.29 -5.74
C VAL A 189 -6.48 10.98 -6.73
N ILE A 190 -7.73 11.26 -6.35
CA ILE A 190 -8.68 12.03 -7.16
C ILE A 190 -8.17 13.42 -7.55
N ARG A 191 -7.17 13.95 -6.82
CA ARG A 191 -6.54 15.23 -7.08
C ARG A 191 -5.15 15.09 -7.67
N VAL A 192 -4.38 14.13 -7.19
CA VAL A 192 -2.99 13.94 -7.61
C VAL A 192 -2.62 12.46 -7.69
N ASP A 193 -2.32 11.99 -8.89
CA ASP A 193 -1.98 10.58 -9.15
C ASP A 193 -0.75 10.07 -8.37
N SER A 194 0.21 10.95 -8.07
CA SER A 194 1.40 10.60 -7.29
C SER A 194 1.06 10.12 -5.86
N MET A 195 -0.12 10.47 -5.35
CA MET A 195 -0.64 9.97 -4.07
C MET A 195 -0.88 8.46 -4.07
N PHE A 196 -1.13 7.86 -5.24
CA PHE A 196 -1.24 6.41 -5.37
C PHE A 196 0.11 5.75 -5.06
N ARG A 197 1.22 6.34 -5.52
CA ARG A 197 2.55 5.83 -5.20
C ARG A 197 2.92 6.08 -3.74
N LEU A 198 2.45 7.18 -3.17
CA LEU A 198 2.65 7.47 -1.75
C LEU A 198 1.89 6.46 -0.87
N SER A 199 0.66 6.11 -1.24
CA SER A 199 -0.15 5.15 -0.47
C SER A 199 0.46 3.74 -0.48
N MET A 200 1.21 3.35 -1.52
CA MET A 200 1.87 2.03 -1.63
C MET A 200 2.81 1.71 -0.46
N TYR A 201 3.41 2.71 0.18
CA TYR A 201 4.20 2.48 1.40
C TYR A 201 3.39 1.83 2.52
N PHE A 202 2.07 2.01 2.52
CA PHE A 202 1.17 1.57 3.57
C PHE A 202 0.12 0.56 3.10
N SER A 203 -0.41 0.69 1.88
CA SER A 203 -1.44 -0.20 1.36
C SER A 203 -0.93 -1.61 1.04
N VAL A 204 0.38 -1.77 0.82
CA VAL A 204 1.00 -3.09 0.58
C VAL A 204 0.78 -4.07 1.74
N TYR A 205 0.66 -3.60 2.98
CA TYR A 205 0.36 -4.46 4.14
C TYR A 205 -1.05 -5.06 4.09
N GLY A 206 -1.94 -4.52 3.26
CA GLY A 206 -3.29 -5.06 3.03
C GLY A 206 -3.28 -6.47 2.44
N VAL A 207 -2.30 -6.82 1.61
CA VAL A 207 -2.19 -8.18 1.04
C VAL A 207 -1.87 -9.23 2.10
N VAL A 208 -1.19 -8.83 3.18
CA VAL A 208 -0.94 -9.68 4.35
C VAL A 208 -2.19 -9.79 5.21
N LEU A 209 -2.82 -8.64 5.50
CA LEU A 209 -4.00 -8.57 6.34
C LEU A 209 -5.17 -9.39 5.77
N VAL A 210 -5.41 -9.33 4.45
CA VAL A 210 -6.47 -10.12 3.81
C VAL A 210 -6.19 -11.62 3.88
N GLY A 211 -4.92 -12.04 3.74
CA GLY A 211 -4.52 -13.44 3.91
C GLY A 211 -4.82 -13.95 5.31
N ASN A 212 -4.50 -13.16 6.34
CA ASN A 212 -4.81 -13.49 7.72
C ASN A 212 -6.32 -13.54 7.98
N ALA A 213 -7.07 -12.59 7.41
CA ALA A 213 -8.52 -12.54 7.52
C ALA A 213 -9.22 -13.76 6.89
N ILE A 214 -8.70 -14.27 5.77
CA ILE A 214 -9.16 -15.53 5.17
C ILE A 214 -8.83 -16.71 6.08
N LYS A 215 -7.60 -16.79 6.60
CA LYS A 215 -7.14 -17.92 7.41
C LYS A 215 -7.90 -18.07 8.74
N ARG A 216 -8.45 -16.97 9.26
CA ARG A 216 -9.25 -16.93 10.50
C ARG A 216 -10.70 -17.38 10.34
N GLN A 217 -11.16 -17.68 9.12
CA GLN A 217 -12.49 -18.27 8.92
C GLN A 217 -12.55 -19.65 9.58
N THR A 218 -13.53 -19.87 10.45
CA THR A 218 -13.71 -21.14 11.18
C THR A 218 -14.34 -22.22 10.31
N GLU A 219 -15.31 -21.82 9.48
CA GLU A 219 -16.01 -22.72 8.56
C GLU A 219 -15.23 -22.91 7.26
N THR A 220 -15.02 -24.16 6.86
CA THR A 220 -14.32 -24.51 5.61
C THR A 220 -14.98 -23.87 4.40
N THR A 221 -16.32 -23.84 4.35
CA THR A 221 -17.06 -23.20 3.27
C THR A 221 -16.79 -21.69 3.20
N SER A 222 -16.82 -20.99 4.34
CA SER A 222 -16.52 -19.56 4.41
C SER A 222 -15.06 -19.26 4.04
N TYR A 223 -14.12 -20.11 4.47
CA TYR A 223 -12.71 -20.03 4.06
C TYR A 223 -12.57 -20.14 2.54
N MET A 224 -13.17 -21.16 1.92
CA MET A 224 -13.09 -21.38 0.47
C MET A 224 -13.74 -20.25 -0.32
N ILE A 225 -14.90 -19.77 0.11
CA ILE A 225 -15.59 -18.64 -0.51
C ILE A 225 -14.74 -17.37 -0.42
N ALA A 226 -14.21 -17.04 0.76
CA ALA A 226 -13.37 -15.86 0.95
C ALA A 226 -12.08 -15.94 0.11
N TYR A 227 -11.43 -17.11 0.10
CA TYR A 227 -10.24 -17.37 -0.71
C TYR A 227 -10.53 -17.17 -2.21
N ALA A 228 -11.63 -17.74 -2.71
CA ALA A 228 -12.04 -17.64 -4.10
C ALA A 228 -12.40 -16.21 -4.50
N ILE A 229 -13.19 -15.50 -3.68
CA ILE A 229 -13.59 -14.10 -3.94
C ILE A 229 -12.36 -13.19 -3.98
N VAL A 230 -11.46 -13.27 -3.00
CA VAL A 230 -10.26 -12.42 -2.96
C VAL A 230 -9.32 -12.75 -4.13
N SER A 231 -9.13 -14.03 -4.44
CA SER A 231 -8.29 -14.45 -5.58
C SER A 231 -8.88 -13.99 -6.91
N ALA A 232 -10.20 -14.08 -7.08
CA ALA A 232 -10.91 -13.61 -8.26
C ALA A 232 -10.85 -12.08 -8.38
N ALA A 233 -10.98 -11.34 -7.27
CA ALA A 233 -10.85 -9.88 -7.26
C ALA A 233 -9.43 -9.44 -7.67
N PHE A 234 -8.40 -10.11 -7.15
CA PHE A 234 -7.01 -9.89 -7.57
C PHE A 234 -6.80 -10.19 -9.05
N LEU A 235 -7.30 -11.32 -9.56
CA LEU A 235 -7.19 -11.67 -10.97
C LEU A 235 -7.95 -10.67 -11.86
N ALA A 236 -9.16 -10.29 -11.50
CA ALA A 236 -9.97 -9.31 -12.22
C ALA A 236 -9.25 -7.97 -12.32
N TYR A 237 -8.65 -7.50 -11.21
CA TYR A 237 -7.84 -6.29 -11.21
C TYR A 237 -6.64 -6.41 -12.15
N MET A 238 -5.90 -7.52 -12.09
CA MET A 238 -4.74 -7.74 -12.96
C MET A 238 -5.12 -7.75 -14.44
N LEU A 239 -6.21 -8.44 -14.81
CA LEU A 239 -6.69 -8.52 -16.19
C LEU A 239 -7.17 -7.16 -16.70
N TYR A 240 -7.85 -6.39 -15.86
CA TYR A 240 -8.26 -5.02 -16.18
C TYR A 240 -7.05 -4.10 -16.36
N ALA A 241 -6.13 -4.07 -15.38
CA ALA A 241 -4.91 -3.25 -15.48
C ALA A 241 -4.05 -3.62 -16.70
N GLY A 242 -3.96 -4.92 -17.01
CA GLY A 242 -3.27 -5.43 -18.19
C GLY A 242 -3.93 -5.03 -19.51
N SER A 243 -5.26 -5.11 -19.62
CA SER A 243 -5.98 -4.76 -20.86
C SER A 243 -5.86 -3.28 -21.22
N TYR A 244 -5.75 -2.38 -20.25
CA TYR A 244 -5.43 -0.97 -20.53
C TYR A 244 -3.99 -0.77 -21.02
N THR A 245 -3.03 -1.54 -20.51
CA THR A 245 -1.63 -1.48 -20.96
C THR A 245 -1.50 -1.91 -22.43
N TYR A 246 -2.30 -2.90 -22.86
CA TYR A 246 -2.38 -3.30 -24.27
C TYR A 246 -3.15 -2.26 -25.12
N PHE A 247 -4.25 -1.69 -24.63
CA PHE A 247 -5.01 -0.69 -25.39
C PHE A 247 -4.23 0.61 -25.60
N SER A 248 -3.40 1.04 -24.64
CA SER A 248 -2.49 2.18 -24.81
C SER A 248 -1.34 1.91 -25.78
N MET A 249 -0.96 0.65 -26.00
CA MET A 249 0.05 0.28 -27.02
C MET A 249 -0.52 0.25 -28.44
N PHE A 250 -1.83 0.03 -28.62
CA PHE A 250 -2.49 -0.02 -29.94
C PHE A 250 -3.25 1.26 -30.31
N GLY A 251 -3.52 2.16 -29.36
CA GLY A 251 -4.15 3.46 -29.62
C GLY A 251 -3.18 4.57 -30.06
N GLY A 252 -1.91 4.24 -30.27
CA GLY A 252 -0.85 5.15 -30.73
C GLY A 252 -0.31 4.82 -32.13
N ILE A 253 -1.17 4.30 -33.01
CA ILE A 253 -0.94 4.21 -34.46
C ILE A 253 -2.06 4.96 -35.17
#